data_AF-A0A8J3RCF5-F1
#
_entry.id   AF-A0A8J3RCF5-F1
#
_cell.length_a   1.000
_cell.length_b   1.000
_cell.length_c   1.000
_cell.angle_alpha   90.00
_cell.angle_beta   90.00
_cell.angle_gamma   90.00
#
_symmetry.space_group_name_H-M   'P 1'
#
loop_
_entity.id
_entity.type
_entity.pdbx_description
1 polymer ?
#
loop_
_entity_poly.entity_id
_entity_poly.type
_entity_poly.pdbx_seq_one_letter_code
_entity_poly.pdbx_strand_id
1 'polypeptide(L)'
;MTKREPLSPEAVERLIAATEPWLSCDDCFEQIDAAIDKVVDSTGSMSEELRVHLSACAVCCEEARSLAALVAEEHGLSPAEAVARLDAALRIR
;
A
#
# COMPACT_ATOMS: atom_id res chain seq x y z
N MET A 1 -19.78 19.39 24.31
CA MET A 1 -20.18 18.85 22.99
C MET A 1 -19.13 19.26 21.99
N THR A 2 -18.29 18.32 21.54
CA THR A 2 -17.31 18.56 20.48
C THR A 2 -18.05 18.85 19.18
N LYS A 3 -17.64 19.92 18.48
CA LYS A 3 -18.18 20.31 17.19
C LYS A 3 -17.93 19.17 16.20
N ARG A 4 -18.98 18.67 15.53
CA ARG A 4 -18.84 17.63 14.49
C ARG A 4 -18.41 18.32 13.21
N GLU A 5 -17.18 18.06 12.78
CA GLU A 5 -16.68 18.54 11.50
C GLU A 5 -17.06 17.52 10.40
N PRO A 6 -17.53 17.96 9.23
CA PRO A 6 -17.84 17.05 8.14
C PRO A 6 -16.56 16.38 7.61
N LEU A 7 -16.69 15.12 7.17
CA LEU A 7 -15.59 14.41 6.51
C LEU A 7 -15.27 15.04 5.15
N SER A 8 -13.99 15.02 4.76
CA SER A 8 -13.59 15.39 3.41
C SER A 8 -14.13 14.37 2.38
N PRO A 9 -14.35 14.76 1.11
CA PRO A 9 -14.75 13.83 0.06
C PRO A 9 -13.79 12.63 -0.07
N GLU A 10 -12.49 12.88 -0.01
CA GLU A 10 -11.47 11.82 -0.05
C GLU A 10 -11.60 10.83 1.13
N ALA A 11 -11.86 11.33 2.34
CA ALA A 11 -12.09 10.47 3.50
C ALA A 11 -13.36 9.62 3.32
N VAL A 12 -14.41 10.16 2.71
CA VAL A 12 -15.62 9.41 2.37
C VAL A 12 -15.33 8.33 1.33
N GLU A 13 -14.62 8.66 0.25
CA GLU A 13 -14.24 7.71 -0.81
C GLU A 13 -13.45 6.52 -0.27
N ARG A 14 -12.55 6.74 0.69
CA ARG A 14 -11.80 5.68 1.36
C ARG A 14 -12.69 4.75 2.19
N LEU A 15 -13.76 5.26 2.80
CA LEU A 15 -14.69 4.45 3.59
C LEU A 15 -15.60 3.55 2.74
N ILE A 16 -15.79 3.90 1.46
CA ILE A 16 -16.64 3.17 0.51
C ILE A 16 -15.83 2.50 -0.61
N ALA A 17 -14.52 2.39 -0.45
CA ALA A 17 -13.66 1.76 -1.46
C ALA A 17 -14.10 0.30 -1.69
N ALA A 18 -14.23 -0.08 -2.96
CA ALA A 18 -14.42 -1.48 -3.33
C ALA A 18 -13.16 -2.25 -2.89
N THR A 19 -13.38 -3.32 -2.13
CA THR A 19 -12.30 -4.17 -1.62
C THR A 19 -12.23 -5.50 -2.34
N GLU A 20 -12.94 -5.65 -3.46
CA GLU A 20 -12.86 -6.81 -4.34
C GLU A 20 -11.79 -6.63 -5.43
N PRO A 21 -10.97 -7.65 -5.71
CA PRO A 21 -10.89 -8.95 -5.02
C PRO A 21 -10.41 -8.84 -3.57
N TRP A 22 -11.12 -9.54 -2.65
CA TRP A 22 -10.89 -9.43 -1.22
C TRP A 22 -9.63 -10.18 -0.77
N LEU A 23 -8.87 -9.56 0.12
CA LEU A 23 -7.73 -10.14 0.83
C LEU A 23 -7.81 -9.77 2.31
N SER A 24 -7.58 -10.75 3.18
CA SER A 24 -7.48 -10.49 4.63
C SER A 24 -6.17 -9.78 4.98
N CYS A 25 -6.10 -9.15 6.16
CA CYS A 25 -4.84 -8.61 6.66
C CYS A 25 -3.80 -9.73 6.88
N ASP A 26 -4.23 -10.90 7.34
CA ASP A 26 -3.33 -12.04 7.59
C ASP A 26 -2.72 -12.54 6.27
N ASP A 27 -3.53 -12.73 5.24
CA ASP A 27 -3.04 -13.13 3.91
C ASP A 27 -2.18 -12.03 3.25
N CYS A 28 -2.42 -10.76 3.60
CA CYS A 28 -1.56 -9.65 3.18
C CYS A 28 -0.15 -9.81 3.78
N PHE A 29 -0.04 -10.09 5.08
CA PHE A 29 1.26 -10.28 5.73
C PHE A 29 2.06 -11.44 5.13
N GLU A 30 1.40 -12.51 4.67
CA GLU A 30 2.08 -13.63 4.00
C GLU A 30 2.68 -13.26 2.62
N GLN A 31 2.18 -12.19 1.99
CA GLN A 31 2.55 -11.81 0.62
C GLN A 31 3.40 -10.53 0.54
N ILE A 32 3.28 -9.65 1.53
CA ILE A 32 3.75 -8.26 1.44
C ILE A 32 5.27 -8.17 1.23
N ASP A 33 6.06 -9.00 1.91
CA ASP A 33 7.52 -8.98 1.80
C ASP A 33 7.98 -9.25 0.36
N ALA A 34 7.58 -10.41 -0.18
CA ALA A 34 7.93 -10.79 -1.55
C ALA A 34 7.34 -9.85 -2.62
N ALA A 35 6.23 -9.17 -2.31
CA ALA A 35 5.64 -8.18 -3.20
C ALA A 35 6.44 -6.87 -3.21
N ILE A 36 6.90 -6.40 -2.04
CA ILE A 36 7.72 -5.20 -1.94
C ILE A 36 9.04 -5.38 -2.68
N ASP A 37 9.74 -6.51 -2.51
CA ASP A 37 10.99 -6.79 -3.22
C ASP A 37 10.82 -6.66 -4.75
N LYS A 38 9.77 -7.29 -5.29
CA LYS A 38 9.46 -7.23 -6.74
C LYS A 38 9.16 -5.83 -7.24
N VAL A 39 8.42 -5.05 -6.45
CA VAL A 39 8.04 -3.67 -6.79
C VAL A 39 9.24 -2.76 -6.73
N VAL A 40 10.06 -2.88 -5.69
CA VAL A 40 11.28 -2.10 -5.50
C VAL A 40 12.27 -2.40 -6.63
N ASP A 41 12.48 -3.67 -6.99
CA ASP A 41 13.35 -4.06 -8.11
C ASP A 41 12.75 -3.78 -9.49
N SER A 42 11.47 -3.40 -9.58
CA SER A 42 10.75 -3.28 -10.85
C SER A 42 10.76 -4.58 -11.68
N THR A 43 10.89 -5.73 -11.02
CA THR A 43 10.94 -7.05 -11.65
C THR A 43 9.57 -7.71 -11.75
N GLY A 44 8.56 -7.15 -11.07
CA GLY A 44 7.19 -7.63 -11.14
C GLY A 44 6.19 -6.68 -10.51
N SER A 45 4.93 -7.14 -10.46
CA SER A 45 3.85 -6.45 -9.78
C SER A 45 3.31 -7.29 -8.61
N MET A 46 2.69 -6.62 -7.66
CA MET A 46 1.83 -7.26 -6.66
C MET A 46 0.61 -7.91 -7.31
N SER A 47 0.00 -8.88 -6.62
CA SER A 47 -1.30 -9.43 -7.01
C SER A 47 -2.39 -8.35 -6.97
N GLU A 48 -3.48 -8.57 -7.69
CA GLU A 48 -4.58 -7.60 -7.73
C GLU A 48 -5.26 -7.46 -6.37
N GLU A 49 -5.47 -8.58 -5.67
CA GLU A 49 -5.97 -8.70 -4.31
C GLU A 49 -5.15 -7.83 -3.34
N LEU A 50 -3.81 -7.98 -3.36
CA LEU A 50 -2.91 -7.26 -2.48
C LEU A 50 -2.91 -5.76 -2.81
N ARG A 51 -2.93 -5.39 -4.09
CA ARG A 51 -3.01 -3.99 -4.52
C ARG A 51 -4.30 -3.32 -4.04
N VAL A 52 -5.43 -4.00 -4.20
CA VAL A 52 -6.74 -3.52 -3.74
C VAL A 52 -6.73 -3.35 -2.23
N HIS A 53 -6.20 -4.35 -1.49
CA HIS A 53 -6.09 -4.30 -0.04
C HIS A 53 -5.21 -3.12 0.44
N LEU A 54 -4.01 -2.94 -0.11
CA LEU A 54 -3.11 -1.85 0.26
C LEU A 54 -3.68 -0.47 -0.12
N SER A 55 -4.57 -0.40 -1.10
CA SER A 55 -5.26 0.85 -1.47
C SER A 55 -6.42 1.19 -0.51
N ALA A 56 -7.01 0.20 0.14
CA ALA A 56 -8.16 0.36 1.03
C ALA A 56 -7.77 0.38 2.53
N CYS A 57 -6.76 -0.39 2.93
CA CYS A 57 -6.31 -0.52 4.32
C CYS A 57 -5.19 0.48 4.63
N ALA A 58 -5.50 1.49 5.46
CA ALA A 58 -4.54 2.54 5.84
C ALA A 58 -3.30 1.97 6.55
N VAL A 59 -3.51 1.01 7.44
CA VAL A 59 -2.46 0.42 8.28
C VAL A 59 -1.52 -0.41 7.41
N CYS A 60 -2.05 -1.35 6.62
CA CYS A 60 -1.21 -2.16 5.74
C CYS A 60 -0.47 -1.31 4.69
N CYS A 61 -1.05 -0.20 4.23
CA CYS A 61 -0.35 0.75 3.36
C CYS A 61 0.85 1.41 4.06
N GLU A 62 0.69 1.81 5.32
CA GLU A 62 1.78 2.38 6.12
C GLU A 62 2.90 1.36 6.37
N GLU A 63 2.53 0.12 6.73
CA GLU A 63 3.47 -0.98 6.90
C GLU A 63 4.23 -1.27 5.59
N ALA A 64 3.54 -1.30 4.45
CA ALA A 64 4.14 -1.49 3.12
C ALA A 64 5.20 -0.41 2.82
N ARG A 65 4.92 0.86 3.16
CA ARG A 65 5.86 1.97 2.97
C ARG A 65 7.07 1.85 3.89
N SER A 66 6.84 1.48 5.15
CA SER A 66 7.92 1.24 6.11
C SER A 66 8.84 0.12 5.64
N LEU A 67 8.27 -0.96 5.13
CA LEU A 67 9.01 -2.08 4.57
C LEU A 67 9.80 -1.69 3.31
N ALA A 68 9.19 -0.97 2.37
CA ALA A 68 9.89 -0.46 1.19
C ALA A 68 11.07 0.45 1.55
N ALA A 69 10.89 1.31 2.55
CA ALA A 69 11.96 2.16 3.07
C ALA A 69 13.08 1.34 3.74
N LEU A 70 12.73 0.26 4.45
CA LEU A 70 13.66 -0.61 5.16
C LEU A 70 14.57 -1.39 4.20
N VAL A 71 14.02 -1.96 3.13
CA VAL A 71 14.78 -2.76 2.16
C VAL A 71 15.55 -1.93 1.13
N ALA A 72 15.32 -0.60 1.08
CA ALA A 72 15.82 0.26 0.01
C ALA A 72 17.33 0.14 -0.25
N GLU A 73 18.15 0.08 0.80
CA GLU A 73 19.60 -0.03 0.68
C GLU A 73 20.04 -1.35 0.01
N GLU A 74 19.34 -2.45 0.30
CA GLU A 74 19.61 -3.78 -0.29
C GLU A 74 19.37 -3.78 -1.81
N HIS A 75 18.47 -2.92 -2.27
CA HIS A 75 18.11 -2.72 -3.67
C HIS A 75 18.83 -1.53 -4.34
N GLY A 76 19.79 -0.89 -3.65
CA GLY A 76 20.56 0.23 -4.20
C GLY A 76 19.74 1.51 -4.41
N LEU A 77 18.67 1.70 -3.64
CA LEU A 77 17.83 2.89 -3.66
C LEU A 77 17.94 3.68 -2.35
N SER A 78 17.56 4.95 -2.39
CA SER A 78 17.22 5.67 -1.16
C SER A 78 15.83 5.22 -0.65
N PRO A 79 15.56 5.33 0.67
CA PRO A 79 14.24 5.03 1.23
C PRO A 79 13.10 5.79 0.56
N ALA A 80 13.32 7.06 0.19
CA ALA A 80 12.33 7.87 -0.50
C ALA A 80 12.01 7.36 -1.92
N GLU A 81 13.02 6.88 -2.65
CA GLU A 81 12.84 6.30 -3.99
C GLU A 81 12.06 4.99 -3.94
N ALA A 82 12.37 4.12 -2.97
CA ALA A 82 11.66 2.86 -2.78
C ALA A 82 10.18 3.09 -2.45
N VAL A 83 9.89 4.01 -1.52
CA VAL A 83 8.51 4.41 -1.18
C VAL A 83 7.79 5.03 -2.38
N ALA A 84 8.47 5.87 -3.18
CA ALA A 84 7.88 6.46 -4.37
C ALA A 84 7.51 5.41 -5.44
N ARG A 85 8.31 4.35 -5.59
CA ARG A 85 7.99 3.22 -6.48
C ARG A 85 6.75 2.46 -6.01
N LEU A 86 6.67 2.17 -4.71
CA LEU A 86 5.48 1.55 -4.12
C LEU A 86 4.23 2.39 -4.35
N ASP A 87 4.29 3.68 -4.01
CA ASP A 87 3.17 4.61 -4.19
C ASP A 87 2.73 4.68 -5.66
N ALA A 88 3.68 4.64 -6.61
CA ALA A 88 3.36 4.61 -8.04
C ALA A 88 2.64 3.31 -8.44
N ALA A 89 3.04 2.16 -7.88
CA ALA A 89 2.38 0.88 -8.12
C ALA A 89 0.94 0.83 -7.55
N LEU A 90 0.66 1.57 -6.48
CA LEU A 90 -0.67 1.66 -5.87
C LEU A 90 -1.60 2.68 -6.55
N ARG A 91 -1.05 3.71 -7.21
CA ARG A 91 -1.82 4.83 -7.82
C ARG A 91 -2.56 4.49 -9.11
N ILE A 92 -2.55 3.23 -9.58
CA ILE A 92 -3.27 2.85 -10.80
C ILE A 92 -4.78 2.72 -10.51
N ARG A 93 -5.50 3.82 -10.68
CA ARG A 93 -6.91 3.88 -11.10
C ARG A 93 -7.00 4.65 -12.40
#